data_AF-A3DGB1-F1
#
_entry.id   AF-A3DGB1-F1
#
_cell.length_a   1.000
_cell.length_b   1.000
_cell.length_c   1.000
_cell.angle_alpha   90.00
_cell.angle_beta   90.00
_cell.angle_gamma   90.00
#
_symmetry.space_group_name_H-M   'P 1'
#
loop_
_entity.id
_entity.type
_entity.pdbx_description
1 polymer ?
#
loop_
_entity_poly.entity_id
_entity_poly.type
_entity_poly.pdbx_seq_one_letter_code
_entity_poly.pdbx_strand_id
1 'polypeptide(L)'
;MTKYEKLEIITNGINAANKIRTLQSSVSNQRADDPNNVDQVGLISQMLGILTQYSPNTHRKKLLNENLNKTRMYSEVYRGLKHEIRDIKSQNKIHKNDIIKTLHILQPVVNRRSQTLIEKILKIQEILDS
;
A
#
# COMPACT_ATOMS: atom_id res chain seq x y z
N MET A 1 15.43 25.94 20.55
CA MET A 1 15.27 25.83 19.09
C MET A 1 15.97 27.00 18.43
N THR A 2 17.02 26.75 17.65
CA THR A 2 17.87 27.79 17.06
C THR A 2 17.22 28.43 15.83
N LYS A 3 17.69 29.62 15.41
CA LYS A 3 17.24 30.27 14.18
C LYS A 3 17.47 29.37 12.94
N TYR A 4 18.57 28.62 12.94
CA TYR A 4 18.91 27.68 11.88
C TYR A 4 17.93 26.50 11.81
N GLU A 5 17.57 25.89 12.94
CA GLU A 5 16.55 24.81 12.98
C GLU A 5 15.18 25.28 12.46
N LYS A 6 14.78 26.53 12.76
CA LYS A 6 13.54 27.10 12.22
C LYS A 6 13.59 27.24 10.70
N LEU A 7 14.71 27.73 10.17
CA LEU A 7 14.91 27.87 8.73
C LEU A 7 14.93 26.52 8.01
N GLU A 8 15.55 25.51 8.62
CA GLU A 8 15.56 24.14 8.09
C GLU A 8 14.15 23.55 8.01
N ILE A 9 13.33 23.71 9.06
CA ILE A 9 11.93 23.23 9.05
C ILE A 9 11.11 23.90 7.96
N ILE A 10 11.25 25.22 7.80
CA ILE A 10 10.54 25.97 6.74
C ILE A 10 10.99 25.46 5.37
N THR A 11 12.29 25.31 5.16
CA THR A 11 12.87 24.82 3.90
C THR A 11 12.37 23.41 3.58
N ASN A 12 12.36 22.51 4.57
CA ASN A 12 11.83 21.15 4.43
C ASN A 12 10.33 21.15 4.11
N GLY A 13 9.54 22.04 4.72
CA GLY A 13 8.13 22.21 4.41
C GLY A 13 7.89 22.67 2.96
N ILE A 14 8.65 23.66 2.49
CA ILE A 14 8.56 24.16 1.10
C ILE A 14 8.93 23.05 0.11
N ASN A 15 10.02 22.32 0.38
CA ASN A 15 10.46 21.21 -0.47
C ASN A 15 9.44 20.07 -0.53
N ALA A 16 8.84 19.71 0.61
CA ALA A 16 7.78 18.71 0.68
C ALA A 16 6.56 19.14 -0.14
N ALA A 17 6.11 20.39 0.03
CA ALA A 17 4.97 20.94 -0.71
C ALA A 17 5.21 20.94 -2.22
N ASN A 18 6.41 21.34 -2.66
CA ASN A 18 6.75 21.33 -4.09
C ASN A 18 6.73 19.90 -4.66
N LYS A 19 7.29 18.91 -3.95
CA LYS A 19 7.25 17.50 -4.39
C LYS A 19 5.83 16.94 -4.43
N ILE A 20 4.99 17.26 -3.45
CA ILE A 20 3.58 16.84 -3.44
C ILE A 20 2.84 17.46 -4.64
N ARG A 21 3.08 18.74 -4.94
CA ARG A 21 2.51 19.40 -6.11
C ARG A 21 2.93 18.73 -7.41
N THR A 22 4.21 18.40 -7.57
CA THR A 22 4.71 17.67 -8.74
C THR A 22 4.03 16.31 -8.86
N LEU A 23 3.93 15.55 -7.78
CA LEU A 23 3.23 14.26 -7.75
C LEU A 23 1.76 14.39 -8.17
N GLN A 24 1.04 15.37 -7.65
CA GLN A 24 -0.36 15.62 -8.01
C GLN A 24 -0.52 15.98 -9.48
N SER A 25 0.36 16.82 -10.03
CA SER A 25 0.34 17.17 -11.46
C SER A 25 0.56 15.95 -12.35
N SER A 26 1.48 15.05 -11.99
CA SER A 26 1.71 13.81 -12.74
C SER A 26 0.48 12.90 -12.73
N VAL A 27 -0.23 12.80 -11.60
CA VAL A 27 -1.46 12.00 -11.52
C VAL A 27 -2.63 12.67 -12.23
N SER A 28 -2.72 14.00 -12.24
CA SER A 28 -3.72 14.71 -13.03
C SER A 28 -3.57 14.45 -14.52
N ASN A 29 -2.32 14.36 -15.01
CA ASN A 29 -2.04 14.00 -16.40
C ASN A 29 -2.44 12.55 -16.69
N GLN A 30 -2.11 11.61 -15.79
CA GLN A 30 -2.52 10.21 -15.93
C GLN A 30 -4.04 10.02 -15.89
N ARG A 31 -4.77 10.84 -15.11
CA ARG A 31 -6.25 10.86 -15.07
C ARG A 31 -6.88 11.29 -16.39
N ALA A 32 -6.24 12.20 -17.11
CA ALA A 32 -6.72 12.65 -18.40
C ALA A 32 -6.62 11.53 -19.46
N ASP A 33 -5.59 10.68 -19.35
CA ASP A 33 -5.36 9.57 -20.27
C ASP A 33 -6.15 8.29 -19.90
N ASP A 34 -6.28 7.96 -18.61
CA ASP A 34 -7.05 6.81 -18.12
C ASP A 34 -7.67 7.06 -16.73
N PRO A 35 -8.94 7.51 -16.65
CA PRO A 35 -9.62 7.82 -15.39
C PRO A 35 -9.80 6.61 -14.46
N ASN A 36 -9.82 5.39 -15.00
CA ASN A 36 -10.19 4.18 -14.27
C ASN A 36 -8.99 3.49 -13.58
N ASN A 37 -7.76 3.96 -13.81
CA ASN A 37 -6.54 3.29 -13.40
C ASN A 37 -5.70 4.07 -12.36
N VAL A 38 -6.30 5.06 -11.71
CA VAL A 38 -5.56 5.88 -10.73
C VAL A 38 -5.45 5.14 -9.42
N ASP A 39 -4.24 4.71 -9.08
CA ASP A 39 -3.91 4.11 -7.79
C ASP A 39 -3.91 5.18 -6.69
N GLN A 40 -5.10 5.50 -6.18
CA GLN A 40 -5.29 6.47 -5.11
C GLN A 40 -4.53 6.08 -3.83
N VAL A 41 -4.43 4.78 -3.53
CA VAL A 41 -3.73 4.29 -2.35
C VAL A 41 -2.22 4.43 -2.54
N GLY A 42 -1.71 4.12 -3.73
CA GLY A 42 -0.33 4.39 -4.12
C GLY A 42 0.04 5.87 -4.04
N LEU A 43 -0.85 6.77 -4.47
CA LEU A 43 -0.66 8.22 -4.34
C LEU A 43 -0.56 8.65 -2.87
N ILE A 44 -1.48 8.19 -2.02
CA ILE A 44 -1.44 8.48 -0.57
C ILE A 44 -0.13 7.96 0.04
N SER A 45 0.31 6.76 -0.33
CA SER A 45 1.57 6.19 0.14
C SER A 45 2.78 7.04 -0.29
N GLN A 46 2.79 7.55 -1.53
CA GLN A 46 3.85 8.44 -2.01
C GLN A 46 3.85 9.80 -1.30
N MET A 47 2.67 10.39 -1.04
CA MET A 47 2.55 11.62 -0.26
C MET A 47 3.04 11.45 1.18
N LEU A 48 2.64 10.37 1.85
CA LEU A 48 3.14 10.02 3.18
C LEU A 48 4.66 9.81 3.17
N GLY A 49 5.22 9.25 2.10
CA GLY A 49 6.66 9.10 1.92
C GLY A 49 7.39 10.43 1.86
N ILE A 50 6.85 11.39 1.11
CA ILE A 50 7.38 12.76 1.05
C ILE A 50 7.31 13.41 2.44
N LEU A 51 6.17 13.35 3.13
CA LEU A 51 6.03 13.93 4.47
C LEU A 51 7.00 13.30 5.48
N THR A 52 7.28 12.00 5.35
CA THR A 52 8.23 11.29 6.21
C THR A 52 9.67 11.69 5.91
N GLN A 53 10.02 11.88 4.63
CA GLN A 53 11.34 12.31 4.19
C GLN A 53 11.73 13.68 4.78
N TYR A 54 10.79 14.61 4.79
CA TYR A 54 11.00 15.99 5.25
C TYR A 54 10.56 16.23 6.70
N SER A 55 10.21 15.19 7.46
CA SER A 55 9.78 15.34 8.86
C SER A 55 10.96 15.72 9.75
N PRO A 56 10.89 16.83 10.50
CA PRO A 56 12.00 17.29 11.35
C PRO A 56 12.12 16.52 12.67
N ASN A 57 11.10 15.73 13.03
CA ASN A 57 11.06 15.01 14.29
C ASN A 57 11.29 13.52 14.05
N THR A 58 12.36 12.95 14.61
CA THR A 58 12.74 11.54 14.47
C THR A 58 11.67 10.56 14.96
N HIS A 59 10.97 10.90 16.04
CA HIS A 59 9.86 10.09 16.56
C HIS A 59 8.68 10.10 15.59
N ARG A 60 8.32 11.30 15.07
CA ARG A 60 7.28 11.44 14.06
C ARG A 60 7.67 10.71 12.77
N LYS A 61 8.93 10.77 12.35
CA LYS A 61 9.47 10.04 11.20
C LYS A 61 9.33 8.53 11.35
N LYS A 62 9.64 7.98 12.53
CA LYS A 62 9.45 6.55 12.82
C LYS A 62 7.98 6.15 12.73
N LEU A 63 7.09 6.88 13.39
CA LEU A 63 5.64 6.61 13.35
C LEU A 63 5.08 6.69 11.92
N LEU A 64 5.49 7.70 11.15
CA LEU A 64 5.07 7.85 9.76
C LEU A 64 5.59 6.71 8.88
N ASN A 65 6.84 6.26 9.08
CA ASN A 65 7.39 5.09 8.37
C ASN A 65 6.62 3.80 8.68
N GLU A 66 6.30 3.55 9.95
CA GLU A 66 5.51 2.37 10.35
C GLU A 66 4.12 2.38 9.71
N ASN A 67 3.44 3.53 9.75
CA ASN A 67 2.12 3.68 9.13
C ASN A 67 2.19 3.57 7.60
N LEU A 68 3.23 4.13 6.98
CA LEU A 68 3.46 4.03 5.54
C LEU A 68 3.68 2.57 5.09
N ASN A 69 4.44 1.79 5.86
CA ASN A 69 4.62 0.36 5.60
C ASN A 69 3.29 -0.39 5.71
N LYS A 70 2.46 -0.09 6.72
CA LYS A 70 1.10 -0.65 6.82
C LYS A 70 0.25 -0.26 5.61
N THR A 71 0.24 1.01 5.22
CA THR A 71 -0.51 1.48 4.05
C THR A 71 -0.08 0.76 2.78
N ARG A 72 1.23 0.56 2.56
CA ARG A 72 1.75 -0.21 1.41
C ARG A 72 1.26 -1.64 1.44
N MET A 73 1.39 -2.32 2.58
CA MET A 73 0.91 -3.69 2.75
C MET A 73 -0.58 -3.81 2.44
N TYR A 74 -1.44 -2.95 3.01
CA TYR A 74 -2.87 -2.96 2.71
C TYR A 74 -3.17 -2.62 1.24
N SER A 75 -2.41 -1.72 0.62
CA SER A 75 -2.54 -1.36 -0.79
C SER A 75 -2.25 -2.54 -1.70
N GLU A 76 -1.17 -3.26 -1.44
CA GLU A 76 -0.76 -4.44 -2.21
C GLU A 76 -1.80 -5.56 -2.08
N VAL A 77 -2.28 -5.83 -0.87
CA VAL A 77 -3.37 -6.80 -0.64
C VAL A 77 -4.63 -6.39 -1.38
N TYR A 78 -5.05 -5.12 -1.29
CA TYR A 78 -6.22 -4.62 -2.00
C TYR A 78 -6.08 -4.78 -3.52
N ARG A 79 -4.93 -4.42 -4.10
CA ARG A 79 -4.65 -4.57 -5.54
C ARG A 79 -4.65 -6.05 -5.94
N GLY A 80 -4.06 -6.92 -5.14
CA GLY A 80 -4.09 -8.37 -5.34
C GLY A 80 -5.51 -8.92 -5.36
N LEU A 81 -6.32 -8.58 -4.36
CA LEU A 81 -7.73 -9.01 -4.28
C LEU A 81 -8.57 -8.46 -5.43
N LYS A 82 -8.37 -7.19 -5.82
CA LYS A 82 -9.07 -6.59 -6.96
C LYS A 82 -8.75 -7.32 -8.26
N HIS A 83 -7.49 -7.69 -8.46
CA HIS A 83 -7.08 -8.49 -9.63
C HIS A 83 -7.73 -9.87 -9.59
N GLU A 84 -7.66 -10.55 -8.45
CA GLU A 84 -8.22 -11.89 -8.29
C GLU A 84 -9.73 -11.93 -8.52
N ILE A 85 -10.48 -10.99 -7.93
CA ILE A 85 -11.92 -10.87 -8.13
C ILE A 85 -12.25 -10.60 -9.61
N ARG A 86 -11.43 -9.81 -10.30
CA ARG A 86 -11.62 -9.56 -11.73
C ARG A 86 -11.41 -10.83 -12.56
N ASP A 87 -10.39 -11.62 -12.24
CA ASP A 87 -10.09 -12.88 -12.92
C ASP A 87 -11.23 -13.89 -12.69
N ILE A 88 -11.68 -14.07 -11.44
CA ILE A 88 -12.84 -14.92 -11.10
C ILE A 88 -14.09 -14.50 -11.87
N LYS A 89 -14.38 -13.18 -11.92
CA LYS A 89 -15.52 -12.65 -12.68
C LYS A 89 -15.41 -12.96 -14.18
N SER A 90 -14.20 -12.89 -14.75
CA SER A 90 -13.99 -13.19 -16.17
C SER A 90 -14.19 -14.66 -16.50
N GLN A 91 -13.88 -15.56 -15.56
CA GLN A 91 -14.05 -17.01 -15.71
C GLN A 91 -15.47 -17.49 -15.35
N ASN A 92 -16.29 -16.63 -14.74
CA ASN A 92 -17.67 -16.90 -14.31
C ASN A 92 -17.81 -18.15 -13.41
N LYS A 93 -16.72 -18.54 -12.74
CA LYS A 93 -16.65 -19.68 -11.83
C LYS A 93 -15.53 -19.45 -10.82
N ILE A 94 -15.72 -19.94 -9.60
CA ILE A 94 -14.68 -19.97 -8.56
C ILE A 94 -14.02 -21.34 -8.58
N HIS A 95 -12.72 -21.37 -8.84
CA HIS A 95 -11.88 -22.55 -8.79
C HIS A 95 -11.14 -22.65 -7.45
N LYS A 96 -10.69 -23.86 -7.14
CA LYS A 96 -9.86 -24.16 -5.95
C LYS A 96 -8.66 -23.21 -5.86
N ASN A 97 -7.97 -23.01 -6.99
CA ASN A 97 -6.77 -22.16 -7.07
C ASN A 97 -7.06 -20.70 -6.74
N ASP A 98 -8.26 -20.21 -7.05
CA ASP A 98 -8.64 -18.82 -6.78
C ASP A 98 -8.78 -18.58 -5.26
N ILE A 99 -9.31 -19.58 -4.55
CA ILE A 99 -9.38 -19.58 -3.08
C ILE A 99 -7.97 -19.59 -2.49
N ILE A 100 -7.11 -20.49 -2.98
CA ILE A 100 -5.72 -20.60 -2.49
C ILE A 100 -4.94 -19.30 -2.73
N LYS A 101 -5.08 -18.70 -3.92
CA LYS A 101 -4.44 -17.43 -4.26
C LYS A 101 -4.97 -16.27 -3.40
N THR A 102 -6.27 -16.22 -3.17
CA THR A 102 -6.90 -15.25 -2.26
C THR A 102 -6.34 -15.36 -0.83
N LEU A 103 -6.16 -16.59 -0.32
CA LEU A 103 -5.62 -16.80 1.03
C LEU A 103 -4.15 -16.33 1.15
N HIS A 104 -3.32 -16.56 0.12
CA HIS A 104 -1.96 -16.02 0.06
C HIS A 104 -1.95 -14.49 0.07
N ILE A 105 -2.85 -13.86 -0.71
CA ILE A 105 -2.97 -12.40 -0.76
C ILE A 105 -3.38 -11.82 0.59
N LEU A 106 -4.25 -12.49 1.35
CA LEU A 106 -4.72 -12.01 2.66
C LEU A 106 -3.73 -12.24 3.81
N GLN A 107 -2.84 -13.22 3.69
CA GLN A 107 -1.93 -13.63 4.76
C GLN A 107 -1.21 -12.48 5.51
N PRO A 108 -0.66 -11.44 4.85
CA PRO A 108 0.09 -10.40 5.56
C PRO A 108 -0.77 -9.42 6.37
N VAL A 109 -2.08 -9.33 6.12
CA VAL A 109 -2.97 -8.33 6.78
C VAL A 109 -3.88 -8.90 7.85
N VAL A 110 -3.93 -10.23 7.98
CA VAL A 110 -4.79 -10.90 8.96
C VAL A 110 -4.13 -10.97 10.34
N ASN A 111 -4.94 -11.14 11.38
CA ASN A 111 -4.42 -11.36 12.72
C ASN A 111 -3.70 -12.73 12.81
N ARG A 112 -2.87 -12.92 13.86
CA ARG A 112 -2.06 -14.12 14.04
C ARG A 112 -2.85 -15.43 14.07
N ARG A 113 -4.08 -15.42 14.64
CA ARG A 113 -4.95 -16.60 14.67
C ARG A 113 -5.40 -16.97 13.26
N SER A 114 -5.85 -16.00 12.49
CA SER A 114 -6.24 -16.17 11.09
C SER A 114 -5.06 -16.55 10.20
N GLN A 115 -3.88 -15.99 10.42
CA GLN A 115 -2.65 -16.36 9.70
C GLN A 115 -2.31 -17.83 9.92
N THR A 116 -2.36 -18.30 11.16
CA THR A 116 -2.13 -19.72 11.50
C THR A 116 -3.16 -20.62 10.82
N LEU A 117 -4.42 -20.18 10.73
CA LEU A 117 -5.47 -20.92 10.05
C LEU A 117 -5.24 -20.98 8.53
N ILE A 118 -4.84 -19.86 7.91
CA ILE A 118 -4.45 -19.81 6.50
C ILE A 118 -3.31 -20.80 6.23
N GLU A 119 -2.24 -20.77 7.03
CA GLU A 119 -1.10 -21.68 6.87
C GLU A 119 -1.51 -23.16 6.97
N LYS A 120 -2.44 -23.50 7.88
CA LYS A 120 -2.99 -24.86 7.99
C LYS A 120 -3.77 -25.26 6.75
N ILE A 121 -4.64 -24.39 6.23
CA ILE A 121 -5.41 -24.65 5.01
C ILE A 121 -4.48 -24.87 3.82
N LEU A 122 -3.45 -24.02 3.68
CA LEU A 122 -2.46 -24.13 2.61
C LEU A 122 -1.67 -25.44 2.69
N LYS A 123 -1.28 -25.89 3.89
CA LYS A 123 -0.63 -27.20 4.08
C LYS A 123 -1.53 -28.37 3.79
N ILE A 124 -2.79 -28.34 4.24
CA ILE A 124 -3.76 -29.41 3.94
C ILE A 124 -3.92 -29.50 2.42
N GLN A 125 -3.99 -28.36 1.75
CA GLN A 125 -4.08 -28.31 0.31
C GLN A 125 -2.89 -28.96 -0.40
N GLU A 126 -1.67 -28.63 0.04
CA GLU A 126 -0.43 -29.22 -0.47
C GLU A 126 -0.42 -30.75 -0.33
N ILE A 127 -0.90 -31.27 0.81
CA ILE A 127 -1.02 -32.71 1.07
C ILE A 127 -2.05 -33.36 0.15
N LEU A 128 -3.19 -32.71 -0.10
CA LEU A 128 -4.26 -33.25 -0.95
C LEU A 128 -3.91 -33.24 -2.45
N ASP A 129 -3.00 -32.36 -2.86
CA ASP A 129 -2.51 -32.29 -4.25
C ASP A 129 -1.27 -33.19 -4.48
N SER A 130 -0.72 -33.81 -3.42
CA SER A 130 0.40 -34.77 -3.47
C SER A 130 -0.09 -36.20 -3.66
#